data_AF-A0A6I3L5S6-F1
#
_entry.id   AF-A0A6I3L5S6-F1
#
_cell.length_a   1.000
_cell.length_b   1.000
_cell.length_c   1.000
_cell.angle_alpha   90.00
_cell.angle_beta   90.00
_cell.angle_gamma   90.00
#
_symmetry.space_group_name_H-M   'P 1'
#
loop_
_entity.id
_entity.type
_entity.pdbx_description
1 polymer ?
#
loop_
_entity_poly.entity_id
_entity_poly.type
_entity_poly.pdbx_seq_one_letter_code
_entity_poly.pdbx_strand_id
1 'polypeptide(L)'
;MTSSRNPLREQWRDIQIRFVDDPKDAVTRADGLVADALEQLTDRCARRREELESRWARGDAADTEEMRQALRGYRELFDQLAGMASEATNM
;
A
#
# COMPACT_ATOMS: atom_id res chain seq x y z
N MET A 1 22.93 -5.50 -1.54
CA MET A 1 22.05 -6.10 -2.56
C MET A 1 20.78 -6.57 -1.87
N THR A 2 19.79 -5.70 -1.73
CA THR A 2 18.47 -6.09 -1.20
C THR A 2 17.70 -6.75 -2.33
N SER A 3 17.89 -8.06 -2.49
CA SER A 3 16.93 -8.88 -3.22
C SER A 3 15.63 -8.83 -2.43
N SER A 4 14.79 -7.82 -2.68
CA SER A 4 13.40 -7.79 -2.25
C SER A 4 12.65 -8.83 -3.05
N ARG A 5 12.94 -10.12 -2.81
CA ARG A 5 12.11 -11.23 -3.25
C ARG A 5 10.78 -11.00 -2.54
N ASN A 6 9.78 -10.52 -3.28
CA ASN A 6 8.53 -10.01 -2.74
C ASN A 6 7.91 -11.09 -1.81
N PRO A 7 8.04 -10.95 -0.47
CA PRO A 7 7.75 -12.04 0.46
C PRO A 7 6.29 -12.47 0.38
N LEU A 8 5.41 -11.55 -0.04
CA LEU A 8 4.00 -11.80 -0.26
C LEU A 8 3.74 -12.78 -1.43
N ARG A 9 4.51 -12.67 -2.52
CA ARG A 9 4.34 -13.55 -3.69
C ARG A 9 4.79 -14.98 -3.41
N GLU A 10 5.82 -15.13 -2.58
CA GLU A 10 6.29 -16.45 -2.16
C GLU A 10 5.31 -17.11 -1.19
N GLN A 11 4.82 -16.35 -0.20
CA GLN A 11 3.77 -16.83 0.71
C GLN A 11 2.48 -17.20 -0.04
N TRP A 12 2.08 -16.42 -1.05
CA TRP A 12 0.93 -16.77 -1.90
C TRP A 12 1.12 -18.11 -2.61
N ARG A 13 2.32 -18.37 -3.14
CA ARG A 13 2.64 -19.64 -3.79
C ARG A 13 2.57 -20.82 -2.81
N ASP A 14 3.06 -20.65 -1.59
CA ASP A 14 2.98 -21.67 -0.55
C ASP A 14 1.53 -21.96 -0.14
N ILE A 15 0.67 -20.94 -0.11
CA ILE A 15 -0.76 -21.09 0.14
C ILE A 15 -1.44 -21.90 -0.97
N GLN A 16 -1.12 -21.63 -2.24
CA GLN A 16 -1.65 -22.38 -3.37
C GLN A 16 -1.26 -23.85 -3.35
N ILE A 17 -0.02 -24.17 -2.93
CA ILE A 17 0.42 -25.56 -2.79
C ILE A 17 -0.35 -26.25 -1.66
N ARG A 18 -0.51 -25.59 -0.49
CA ARG A 18 -1.25 -26.14 0.66
C ARG A 18 -2.74 -26.33 0.41
N PHE A 19 -3.33 -25.54 -0.50
CA PHE A 19 -4.75 -25.66 -0.82
C PHE A 19 -5.14 -27.07 -1.27
N VAL A 20 -4.20 -27.80 -1.91
CA VAL A 20 -4.41 -29.18 -2.36
C VAL A 20 -4.58 -30.14 -1.18
N ASP A 21 -3.89 -29.89 -0.06
CA ASP A 21 -3.86 -30.76 1.12
C ASP A 21 -4.85 -30.30 2.21
N ASP A 22 -4.92 -29.01 2.48
CA ASP A 22 -5.82 -28.39 3.46
C ASP A 22 -6.39 -27.06 2.92
N PRO A 23 -7.57 -27.13 2.27
CA PRO A 23 -8.19 -25.94 1.69
C PRO A 23 -8.65 -24.93 2.76
N LYS A 24 -8.92 -25.36 4.00
CA LYS A 24 -9.35 -24.42 5.07
C LYS A 24 -8.18 -23.63 5.60
N ASP A 25 -7.07 -24.28 5.94
CA ASP A 25 -5.84 -23.61 6.38
C ASP A 25 -5.29 -22.68 5.29
N ALA A 26 -5.34 -23.11 4.03
CA ALA A 26 -4.91 -22.29 2.90
C ALA A 26 -5.72 -20.99 2.77
N VAL A 27 -7.05 -21.05 2.89
CA VAL A 27 -7.90 -19.85 2.82
C VAL A 27 -7.67 -18.93 4.02
N THR A 28 -7.51 -19.47 5.24
CA THR A 28 -7.18 -18.66 6.42
C THR A 28 -5.84 -17.94 6.27
N ARG A 29 -4.82 -18.60 5.69
CA ARG A 29 -3.54 -17.96 5.40
C ARG A 29 -3.62 -16.93 4.29
N ALA A 30 -4.45 -17.17 3.26
CA ALA A 30 -4.70 -16.20 2.20
C ALA A 30 -5.30 -14.90 2.78
N ASP A 31 -6.29 -15.04 3.65
CA ASP A 31 -6.93 -13.92 4.34
C ASP A 31 -5.91 -13.12 5.17
N GLY A 32 -5.11 -13.80 6.00
CA GLY A 32 -4.04 -13.15 6.77
C GLY A 32 -3.00 -12.44 5.90
N LEU A 33 -2.60 -13.06 4.79
CA LEU A 33 -1.64 -12.46 3.86
C LEU A 33 -2.18 -11.19 3.19
N VAL A 34 -3.47 -11.18 2.83
CA VAL A 34 -4.15 -9.99 2.29
C VAL A 34 -4.27 -8.90 3.35
N ALA A 35 -4.60 -9.26 4.60
CA ALA A 35 -4.67 -8.33 5.72
C ALA A 35 -3.31 -7.65 5.98
N ASP A 36 -2.22 -8.42 6.05
CA ASP A 36 -0.85 -7.90 6.21
C ASP A 36 -0.43 -7.00 5.05
N ALA A 37 -0.82 -7.33 3.82
CA ALA A 37 -0.55 -6.49 2.66
C ALA A 37 -1.33 -5.16 2.75
N LEU A 38 -2.58 -5.20 3.19
CA LEU A 38 -3.43 -4.03 3.36
C LEU A 38 -2.93 -3.12 4.49
N GLU A 39 -2.45 -3.70 5.60
CA GLU A 39 -1.84 -2.96 6.70
C GLU A 39 -0.58 -2.24 6.24
N GLN A 40 0.32 -2.93 5.53
CA GLN A 40 1.53 -2.32 4.97
C GLN A 40 1.23 -1.20 3.97
N LEU A 41 0.18 -1.35 3.16
CA LEU A 41 -0.28 -0.30 2.26
C LEU A 41 -0.81 0.91 3.03
N THR A 42 -1.64 0.67 4.04
CA THR A 42 -2.20 1.71 4.92
C THR A 42 -1.09 2.48 5.63
N ASP A 43 -0.11 1.79 6.21
CA ASP A 43 1.03 2.39 6.91
C ASP A 43 1.88 3.26 5.96
N ARG A 44 2.16 2.78 4.74
CA ARG A 44 2.87 3.58 3.72
C ARG A 44 2.09 4.82 3.31
N CYS A 45 0.79 4.70 3.10
CA CYS A 45 -0.06 5.83 2.72
C CYS A 45 -0.18 6.84 3.86
N ALA A 46 -0.30 6.37 5.11
CA ALA A 46 -0.34 7.21 6.30
C ALA A 46 0.96 8.01 6.46
N ARG A 47 2.13 7.36 6.34
CA ARG A 47 3.42 8.05 6.37
C ARG A 47 3.54 9.09 5.26
N ARG A 48 3.15 8.74 4.03
CA ARG A 48 3.22 9.68 2.90
C ARG A 48 2.30 10.88 3.10
N ARG A 49 1.11 10.65 3.68
CA ARG A 49 0.19 11.72 4.06
C ARG A 49 0.79 12.63 5.13
N GLU A 50 1.39 12.07 6.18
CA GLU A 50 2.06 12.84 7.24
C GLU A 50 3.24 13.66 6.70
N GLU A 51 4.03 13.12 5.77
CA GLU A 51 5.11 13.87 5.11
C GLU A 51 4.58 15.08 4.34
N LEU A 52 3.47 14.92 3.61
CA LEU A 52 2.82 16.00 2.89
C LEU A 52 2.25 17.04 3.86
N GLU A 53 1.57 16.59 4.91
CA GLU A 53 1.00 17.44 5.97
C GLU A 53 2.08 18.27 6.68
N SER A 54 3.17 17.63 7.07
CA SER A 54 4.29 18.27 7.76
C SER A 54 4.99 19.35 6.91
N ARG A 55 4.90 19.26 5.58
CA ARG A 55 5.49 20.23 4.64
C ARG A 55 4.68 21.52 4.56
N TRP A 56 3.35 21.44 4.47
CA TRP A 56 2.52 22.65 4.38
C TRP A 56 2.09 23.19 5.76
N ALA A 57 1.97 22.34 6.79
CA ALA A 57 1.55 22.75 8.14
C ALA A 57 2.62 23.53 8.93
N ARG A 58 3.90 23.48 8.53
CA ARG A 58 4.98 24.28 9.16
C ARG A 58 5.03 25.75 8.69
N GLY A 59 4.30 26.10 7.64
CA GLY A 59 4.42 27.43 7.02
C GLY A 59 3.36 28.40 7.51
N ASP A 60 3.69 29.25 8.48
CA ASP A 60 2.97 30.50 8.80
C ASP A 60 3.00 31.51 7.61
N ALA A 61 3.79 31.19 6.58
CA ALA A 61 3.90 31.91 5.31
C ALA A 61 4.05 30.94 4.12
N ALA A 62 3.32 29.81 4.11
CA ALA A 62 3.34 28.88 2.98
C ALA A 62 2.89 29.62 1.71
N ASP A 63 3.83 29.88 0.81
CA ASP A 63 3.56 30.56 -0.45
C ASP A 63 2.55 29.72 -1.24
N THR A 64 1.72 30.36 -2.06
CA THR A 64 0.65 29.70 -2.83
C THR A 64 1.20 28.52 -3.67
N GLU A 65 2.49 28.56 -3.97
CA GLU A 65 3.25 27.52 -4.65
C GLU A 65 3.50 26.27 -3.79
N GLU A 66 3.75 26.40 -2.48
CA GLU A 66 3.88 25.23 -1.58
C GLU A 66 2.56 24.50 -1.42
N MET A 67 1.43 25.21 -1.34
CA MET A 67 0.09 24.60 -1.34
C MET A 67 -0.21 23.89 -2.65
N ARG A 68 0.23 24.44 -3.80
CA ARG A 68 0.09 23.79 -5.11
C ARG A 68 0.90 22.50 -5.17
N GLN A 69 2.12 22.49 -4.63
CA GLN A 69 2.96 21.29 -4.57
C GLN A 69 2.40 20.24 -3.61
N ALA A 70 1.90 20.64 -2.44
CA ALA A 70 1.22 19.75 -1.51
C ALA A 70 0.02 19.08 -2.18
N LEU A 71 -0.84 19.84 -2.86
CA LEU A 71 -2.00 19.30 -3.59
C LEU A 71 -1.60 18.31 -4.69
N ARG A 72 -0.50 18.57 -5.43
CA ARG A 72 0.03 17.61 -6.41
C ARG A 72 0.48 16.32 -5.74
N GLY A 73 1.15 16.40 -4.58
CA GLY A 73 1.55 15.22 -3.81
C GLY A 73 0.36 14.38 -3.33
N TYR A 74 -0.74 15.03 -2.90
CA TYR A 74 -1.99 14.33 -2.58
C TYR A 74 -2.62 13.66 -3.81
N ARG A 75 -2.59 14.31 -4.97
CA ARG A 75 -3.11 13.74 -6.21
C ARG A 75 -2.33 12.49 -6.64
N GLU A 76 -1.00 12.53 -6.60
CA GLU A 76 -0.17 11.37 -6.93
C GLU A 76 -0.44 10.19 -5.98
N LEU A 77 -0.61 10.45 -4.68
CA LEU A 77 -0.99 9.42 -3.71
C LEU A 77 -2.36 8.82 -4.03
N PHE A 78 -3.33 9.65 -4.41
CA PHE A 78 -4.65 9.20 -4.82
C PHE A 78 -4.61 8.36 -6.11
N ASP A 79 -3.88 8.80 -7.13
CA ASP A 79 -3.74 8.10 -8.39
C ASP A 79 -3.06 6.72 -8.19
N GLN A 80 -2.08 6.62 -7.28
CA GLN A 80 -1.48 5.35 -6.89
C GLN A 80 -2.48 4.43 -6.17
N LEU A 81 -3.26 4.96 -5.22
CA LEU A 81 -4.32 4.19 -4.54
C LEU A 81 -5.39 3.70 -5.50
N ALA A 82 -5.85 4.55 -6.41
CA ALA A 82 -6.84 4.21 -7.43
C ALA A 82 -6.30 3.16 -8.41
N GLY A 83 -5.04 3.27 -8.83
CA GLY A 83 -4.37 2.28 -9.66
C GLY A 83 -4.28 0.92 -8.97
N MET A 84 -3.84 0.88 -7.72
CA MET A 84 -3.74 -0.37 -6.94
C MET A 84 -5.11 -1.02 -6.69
N ALA A 85 -6.13 -0.22 -6.37
CA ALA A 85 -7.49 -0.72 -6.17
C ALA A 85 -8.10 -1.28 -7.47
N SER A 86 -7.80 -0.64 -8.61
CA SER A 86 -8.24 -1.13 -9.92
C SER A 86 -7.54 -2.43 -10.31
N GLU A 87 -6.25 -2.61 -9.97
CA GLU A 87 -5.53 -3.87 -10.21
C GLU A 87 -6.03 -5.01 -9.32
N ALA A 88 -6.38 -4.71 -8.06
CA ALA A 88 -6.94 -5.70 -7.13
C ALA A 88 -8.34 -6.20 -7.54
N THR A 89 -9.11 -5.39 -8.27
CA THR A 89 -10.49 -5.71 -8.69
C THR A 89 -10.54 -6.47 -10.02
N ASN A 90 -9.43 -6.54 -10.77
CA ASN A 90 -9.38 -7.14 -12.10
C ASN A 90 -8.73 -8.54 -12.13
N MET A 91 -8.59 -9.18 -10.95
CA MET A 91 -8.08 -10.55 -10.76
C MET A 91 -9.17 -11.52 -10.34
#